data_AF-M5RUL8-F1
#
_entry.id   AF-M5RUL8-F1
#
_cell.length_a   1.000
_cell.length_b   1.000
_cell.length_c   1.000
_cell.angle_alpha   90.00
_cell.angle_beta   90.00
_cell.angle_gamma   90.00
#
_symmetry.space_group_name_H-M   'P 1'
#
loop_
_entity.id
_entity.type
_entity.pdbx_description
1 polymer ?
#
loop_
_entity_poly.entity_id
_entity_poly.type
_entity_poly.pdbx_seq_one_letter_code
_entity_poly.pdbx_strand_id
1 'polypeptide(L)'
;MITGKHPGLKAGTVRNEIITALDIPATTLAMAGVSLPDYLDGQDLFSSEYKPVRYVISARDRCDYTIDRIRTVRSDQLRYIRNFYPDRPMLQPQYRDNKKDVLDLKRLHQAGQLNDYQEQHWFGVRPTEELYDIANDPHQINNLAGDPQYADVLREHRDVLDKWIKETNDQGQYPESVVQLKATYELWKDKSVFKNADVNPEYDQFRN
;
A
#
# COMPACT_ATOMS: atom_id res chain seq x y z
N MET A 1 -15.05 -5.85 -23.77
CA MET A 1 -15.59 -7.14 -23.30
C MET A 1 -14.48 -8.17 -23.42
N ILE A 2 -14.03 -8.79 -22.32
CA ILE A 2 -13.09 -9.90 -22.40
C ILE A 2 -13.87 -11.11 -22.94
N THR A 3 -13.60 -11.52 -24.18
CA THR A 3 -14.22 -12.70 -24.80
C THR A 3 -13.34 -13.92 -24.53
N GLY A 4 -13.62 -14.66 -23.46
CA GLY A 4 -12.98 -15.95 -23.16
C GLY A 4 -13.95 -17.11 -23.41
N LYS A 5 -13.52 -18.16 -24.12
CA LYS A 5 -14.29 -19.42 -24.31
C LYS A 5 -13.88 -20.51 -23.31
N HIS A 6 -13.18 -20.14 -22.23
CA HIS A 6 -12.74 -21.12 -21.24
C HIS A 6 -13.98 -21.78 -20.61
N PRO A 7 -14.10 -23.11 -20.59
CA PRO A 7 -15.31 -23.80 -20.13
C PRO A 7 -15.73 -23.45 -18.69
N GLY A 8 -14.75 -23.10 -17.85
CA GLY A 8 -14.97 -22.64 -16.47
C GLY A 8 -15.44 -21.19 -16.33
N LEU A 9 -15.53 -20.41 -17.42
CA LEU A 9 -15.92 -19.00 -17.39
C LEU A 9 -17.29 -18.81 -18.03
N LYS A 10 -18.32 -18.67 -17.18
CA LYS A 10 -19.68 -18.35 -17.64
C LYS A 10 -19.85 -16.83 -17.74
N ALA A 11 -20.16 -16.33 -18.94
CA ALA A 11 -20.41 -14.91 -19.18
C ALA A 11 -21.51 -14.37 -18.24
N GLY A 12 -21.31 -13.15 -17.75
CA GLY A 12 -22.23 -12.48 -16.81
C GLY A 12 -22.12 -12.95 -15.36
N THR A 13 -21.21 -13.86 -15.03
CA THR A 13 -20.95 -14.27 -13.64
C THR A 13 -20.19 -13.17 -12.89
N VAL A 14 -20.65 -12.84 -11.68
CA VAL A 14 -19.97 -11.93 -10.76
C VAL A 14 -19.50 -12.73 -9.55
N ARG A 15 -18.27 -12.48 -9.12
CA ARG A 15 -17.64 -13.04 -7.92
C ARG A 15 -17.34 -11.88 -6.97
N ASN A 16 -17.77 -11.99 -5.73
CA ASN A 16 -17.69 -10.91 -4.73
C ASN A 16 -16.65 -11.20 -3.64
N GLU A 17 -16.09 -12.41 -3.62
CA GLU A 17 -14.98 -12.75 -2.74
C GLU A 17 -13.79 -11.81 -2.94
N ILE A 18 -13.06 -11.62 -1.86
CA ILE A 18 -11.79 -10.92 -1.88
C ILE A 18 -10.76 -11.81 -2.57
N ILE A 19 -10.05 -11.24 -3.54
CA ILE A 19 -8.91 -11.87 -4.22
C ILE A 19 -7.64 -11.07 -3.96
N THR A 20 -6.48 -11.72 -4.11
CA THR A 20 -5.18 -11.04 -4.09
C THR A 20 -4.56 -11.00 -5.49
N ALA A 21 -3.78 -9.97 -5.78
CA ALA A 21 -3.02 -9.92 -7.04
C ALA A 21 -2.01 -11.08 -7.17
N LEU A 22 -1.63 -11.72 -6.06
CA LEU A 22 -0.80 -12.92 -6.04
C LEU A 22 -1.49 -14.12 -6.70
N ASP A 23 -2.83 -14.13 -6.78
CA ASP A 23 -3.60 -15.17 -7.45
C ASP A 23 -3.45 -15.10 -8.98
N ILE A 24 -3.08 -13.95 -9.55
CA ILE A 24 -2.93 -13.75 -10.99
C ILE A 24 -1.84 -14.67 -11.59
N PRO A 25 -0.59 -14.70 -11.10
CA PRO A 25 0.42 -15.62 -11.64
C PRO A 25 0.05 -17.09 -11.44
N ALA A 26 -0.54 -17.47 -10.29
CA ALA A 26 -0.99 -18.84 -10.04
C ALA A 26 -2.07 -19.26 -11.04
N THR A 27 -3.10 -18.43 -11.22
CA THR A 27 -4.16 -18.63 -12.22
C THR A 27 -3.61 -18.71 -13.64
N THR A 28 -2.65 -17.85 -13.98
CA THR A 28 -2.03 -17.83 -15.31
C THR A 28 -1.30 -19.13 -15.62
N LEU A 29 -0.54 -19.66 -14.65
CA LEU A 29 0.16 -20.93 -14.79
C LEU A 29 -0.81 -22.12 -14.88
N ALA A 30 -1.83 -22.15 -14.03
CA ALA A 30 -2.86 -23.19 -14.06
C ALA A 30 -3.59 -23.23 -15.41
N MET A 31 -3.97 -22.06 -15.94
CA MET A 31 -4.60 -21.94 -17.26
C MET A 31 -3.67 -22.37 -18.41
N ALA A 32 -2.36 -22.25 -18.23
CA ALA A 32 -1.36 -22.76 -19.18
C ALA A 32 -1.10 -24.27 -19.05
N GLY A 33 -1.76 -24.96 -18.11
CA GLY A 33 -1.56 -26.39 -17.84
C GLY A 33 -0.26 -26.69 -17.10
N VAL A 34 0.36 -25.68 -16.47
CA VAL A 34 1.61 -25.82 -15.71
C VAL A 34 1.28 -26.22 -14.27
N SER A 35 2.00 -27.21 -13.73
CA SER A 35 1.94 -27.55 -12.31
C SER A 35 2.39 -26.36 -11.46
N LEU A 36 1.56 -25.95 -10.50
CA LEU A 36 1.86 -24.80 -9.65
C LEU A 36 3.06 -25.11 -8.73
N PRO A 37 4.10 -24.25 -8.70
CA PRO A 37 5.19 -24.37 -7.73
C PRO A 37 4.72 -24.13 -6.29
N ASP A 38 5.31 -24.86 -5.34
CA ASP A 38 4.95 -24.78 -3.91
C ASP A 38 5.29 -23.43 -3.24
N TYR A 39 6.11 -22.59 -3.88
CA TYR A 39 6.49 -21.27 -3.35
C TYR A 39 5.51 -20.15 -3.72
N LEU A 40 4.46 -20.43 -4.49
CA LEU A 40 3.46 -19.42 -4.81
C LEU A 40 2.54 -19.19 -3.62
N ASP A 41 2.41 -17.93 -3.21
CA ASP A 41 1.46 -17.52 -2.17
C ASP A 41 0.01 -17.43 -2.69
N GLY A 42 -0.17 -17.33 -4.02
CA GLY A 42 -1.47 -17.19 -4.66
C GLY A 42 -2.10 -18.52 -5.09
N GLN A 43 -3.40 -18.47 -5.38
CA GLN A 43 -4.19 -19.63 -5.79
C GLN A 43 -4.67 -19.50 -7.24
N ASP A 44 -4.95 -20.63 -7.88
CA ASP A 44 -5.74 -20.62 -9.11
C ASP A 44 -7.19 -20.22 -8.79
N LEU A 45 -7.60 -19.04 -9.26
CA LEU A 45 -8.93 -18.48 -9.05
C LEU A 45 -10.04 -19.38 -9.61
N PHE A 46 -9.77 -20.19 -10.62
CA PHE A 46 -10.79 -20.98 -11.31
C PHE A 46 -10.73 -22.48 -10.99
N SER A 47 -9.88 -22.87 -10.06
CA SER A 47 -9.84 -24.22 -9.51
C SER A 47 -11.11 -24.52 -8.69
N SER A 48 -11.58 -25.76 -8.72
CA SER A 48 -12.64 -26.23 -7.81
C SER A 48 -12.21 -26.19 -6.34
N GLU A 49 -10.91 -26.16 -6.08
CA GLU A 49 -10.32 -26.12 -4.74
C GLU A 49 -10.01 -24.70 -4.25
N TYR A 50 -10.38 -23.65 -5.00
CA TYR A 50 -10.13 -22.26 -4.62
C TYR A 50 -10.80 -21.93 -3.28
N LYS A 51 -10.02 -21.37 -2.34
CA LYS A 51 -10.50 -20.93 -1.03
C LYS A 51 -10.40 -19.41 -0.93
N PRO A 52 -11.53 -18.69 -0.86
CA PRO A 52 -11.54 -17.25 -0.62
C PRO A 52 -10.76 -16.88 0.64
N VAL A 53 -9.99 -15.80 0.56
CA VAL A 53 -9.28 -15.24 1.72
C VAL A 53 -10.20 -14.29 2.48
N ARG A 54 -10.12 -14.33 3.81
CA ARG A 54 -10.83 -13.35 4.67
C ARG A 54 -10.13 -12.00 4.71
N TYR A 55 -8.80 -12.01 4.57
CA TYR A 55 -7.95 -10.82 4.62
C TYR A 55 -6.97 -10.80 3.45
N VAL A 56 -6.77 -9.61 2.88
CA VAL A 56 -5.67 -9.34 1.93
C VAL A 56 -4.71 -8.36 2.56
N ILE A 57 -3.43 -8.71 2.46
CA ILE A 57 -2.33 -7.87 2.92
C ILE A 57 -1.70 -7.19 1.72
N SER A 58 -1.39 -5.91 1.87
CA SER A 58 -0.57 -5.19 0.89
C SER A 58 0.55 -4.44 1.60
N ALA A 59 1.71 -4.41 0.95
CA ALA A 59 2.90 -3.76 1.46
C ALA A 59 3.33 -2.65 0.50
N ARG A 60 3.76 -1.52 1.06
CA ARG A 60 4.43 -0.44 0.35
C ARG A 60 5.69 -0.07 1.12
N ASP A 61 6.81 -0.05 0.42
CA ASP A 61 8.09 0.40 0.95
C ASP A 61 8.54 1.64 0.18
N ARG A 62 9.83 1.71 -0.19
CA ARG A 62 10.37 2.81 -1.01
C ARG A 62 9.68 2.90 -2.37
N CYS A 63 9.33 4.12 -2.75
CA CYS A 63 8.90 4.50 -4.09
C CYS A 63 9.86 5.57 -4.60
N ASP A 64 10.47 5.37 -5.77
CA ASP A 64 11.61 6.18 -6.23
C ASP A 64 12.66 6.35 -5.14
N TYR A 65 12.87 7.57 -4.65
CA TYR A 65 13.80 7.90 -3.56
C TYR A 65 13.09 8.09 -2.22
N THR A 66 11.76 8.19 -2.17
CA THR A 66 11.09 8.33 -0.87
C THR A 66 10.95 6.97 -0.25
N ILE A 67 11.65 6.77 0.85
CA ILE A 67 11.50 5.56 1.65
C ILE A 67 10.15 5.67 2.36
N ASP A 68 9.49 4.53 2.53
CA ASP A 68 8.33 4.42 3.41
C ASP A 68 8.27 2.98 3.93
N ARG A 69 7.39 2.71 4.88
CA ARG A 69 6.99 1.36 5.25
C ARG A 69 5.55 1.40 5.73
N ILE A 70 4.66 1.00 4.85
CA ILE A 70 3.21 0.95 5.08
C ILE A 70 2.75 -0.47 4.84
N ARG A 71 1.92 -0.99 5.75
CA ARG A 71 1.25 -2.27 5.61
C ARG A 71 -0.23 -2.07 5.78
N THR A 72 -1.03 -2.78 5.00
CA THR A 72 -2.49 -2.73 5.12
C THR A 72 -3.08 -4.12 5.17
N VAL A 73 -4.12 -4.29 5.98
CA VAL A 73 -4.97 -5.47 6.04
C VAL A 73 -6.36 -5.05 5.61
N ARG A 74 -6.84 -5.59 4.50
CA ARG A 74 -8.21 -5.41 4.02
C ARG A 74 -9.04 -6.64 4.36
N SER A 75 -10.18 -6.45 5.00
CA SER A 75 -11.29 -7.41 5.02
C SER A 75 -12.38 -6.99 4.03
N ASP A 76 -13.54 -7.64 4.06
CA ASP A 76 -14.62 -7.31 3.12
C ASP A 76 -15.12 -5.86 3.30
N GLN A 77 -15.29 -5.46 4.57
CA GLN A 77 -15.93 -4.21 4.97
C GLN A 77 -14.96 -3.20 5.57
N LEU A 78 -13.75 -3.62 5.97
CA LEU A 78 -12.79 -2.76 6.66
C LEU A 78 -11.42 -2.75 5.99
N ARG A 79 -10.72 -1.62 6.12
CA ARG A 79 -9.30 -1.50 5.76
C ARG A 79 -8.53 -0.92 6.93
N TYR A 80 -7.58 -1.70 7.44
CA TYR A 80 -6.58 -1.27 8.41
C TYR A 80 -5.28 -0.89 7.70
N ILE A 81 -4.61 0.18 8.14
CA ILE A 81 -3.30 0.62 7.65
C ILE A 81 -2.41 0.89 8.86
N ARG A 82 -1.17 0.40 8.82
CA ARG A 82 -0.12 0.73 9.79
C ARG A 82 1.01 1.47 9.07
N ASN A 83 1.29 2.69 9.53
CA ASN A 83 2.39 3.51 9.04
C ASN A 83 3.56 3.39 10.03
N PHE A 84 4.69 2.84 9.59
CA PHE A 84 5.86 2.65 10.45
C PHE A 84 6.77 3.88 10.53
N TYR A 85 6.53 4.88 9.68
CA TYR A 85 7.22 6.17 9.69
C TYR A 85 6.21 7.32 9.85
N PRO A 86 5.68 7.53 11.08
CA PRO A 86 4.69 8.57 11.37
C PRO A 86 5.30 9.99 11.38
N ASP A 87 6.61 10.10 11.26
CA ASP A 87 7.37 11.35 11.12
C ASP A 87 7.38 11.88 9.68
N ARG A 88 6.90 11.10 8.69
CA ARG A 88 6.88 11.49 7.28
C ARG A 88 5.57 12.18 6.91
N PRO A 89 5.62 13.18 6.01
CA PRO A 89 4.40 13.83 5.52
C PRO A 89 3.60 12.87 4.64
N MET A 90 2.30 13.12 4.55
CA MET A 90 1.40 12.41 3.64
C MET A 90 1.82 12.55 2.17
N LEU A 91 2.06 13.78 1.72
CA LEU A 91 2.60 14.09 0.39
C LEU A 91 4.13 14.16 0.42
N GLN A 92 4.78 13.01 0.31
CA GLN A 92 6.23 12.99 0.11
C GLN A 92 6.61 13.50 -1.31
N PRO A 93 7.75 14.21 -1.47
CA PRO A 93 8.26 14.68 -2.75
C PRO A 93 8.49 13.52 -3.73
N GLN A 94 8.00 13.63 -4.96
CA GLN A 94 7.99 12.50 -5.90
C GLN A 94 8.07 12.95 -7.37
N TYR A 95 8.16 12.00 -8.30
CA TYR A 95 8.11 12.28 -9.74
C TYR A 95 6.84 13.08 -10.17
N ARG A 96 5.77 13.00 -9.37
CA ARG A 96 4.50 13.70 -9.57
C ARG A 96 4.56 15.20 -9.24
N ASP A 97 5.60 15.69 -8.56
CA ASP A 97 5.64 17.04 -8.01
C ASP A 97 5.55 18.15 -9.06
N ASN A 98 5.92 17.84 -10.31
CA ASN A 98 5.84 18.77 -11.44
C ASN A 98 4.53 18.63 -12.25
N LYS A 99 3.59 17.78 -11.82
CA LYS A 99 2.28 17.65 -12.46
C LYS A 99 1.40 18.83 -12.07
N LYS A 100 0.61 19.33 -13.03
CA LYS A 100 -0.23 20.52 -12.87
C LYS A 100 -1.09 20.47 -11.60
N ASP A 101 -1.69 19.33 -11.31
CA ASP A 101 -2.60 19.18 -10.16
C ASP A 101 -1.85 19.24 -8.82
N VAL A 102 -0.62 18.71 -8.76
CA VAL A 102 0.21 18.78 -7.55
C VAL A 102 0.77 20.19 -7.34
N LEU A 103 1.13 20.87 -8.43
CA LEU A 103 1.54 22.28 -8.38
C LEU A 103 0.40 23.18 -7.89
N ASP A 104 -0.82 22.96 -8.37
CA ASP A 104 -1.99 23.72 -7.92
C ASP A 104 -2.34 23.42 -6.47
N LEU A 105 -2.29 22.15 -6.04
CA LEU A 105 -2.46 21.76 -4.65
C LEU A 105 -1.45 22.46 -3.72
N LYS A 106 -0.17 22.50 -4.10
CA LYS A 106 0.88 23.22 -3.34
C LYS A 106 0.65 24.73 -3.31
N ARG A 107 0.20 25.32 -4.43
CA ARG A 107 -0.17 26.75 -4.50
C ARG A 107 -1.33 27.07 -3.56
N LEU A 108 -2.37 26.23 -3.54
CA LEU A 108 -3.53 26.40 -2.66
C LEU A 108 -3.15 26.25 -1.19
N HIS A 109 -2.30 25.28 -0.85
CA HIS A 109 -1.73 25.12 0.49
C HIS A 109 -0.99 26.38 0.95
N GLN A 110 -0.06 26.87 0.13
CA GLN A 110 0.70 28.11 0.42
C GLN A 110 -0.19 29.34 0.57
N ALA A 111 -1.33 29.37 -0.13
CA ALA A 111 -2.31 30.45 -0.04
C ALA A 111 -3.30 30.29 1.13
N GLY A 112 -3.23 29.20 1.91
CA GLY A 112 -4.19 28.90 2.97
C GLY A 112 -5.62 28.68 2.45
N GLN A 113 -5.75 28.17 1.23
CA GLN A 113 -7.04 27.99 0.53
C GLN A 113 -7.54 26.54 0.53
N LEU A 114 -6.81 25.62 1.15
CA LEU A 114 -7.26 24.25 1.35
C LEU A 114 -8.27 24.17 2.48
N ASN A 115 -9.21 23.22 2.37
CA ASN A 115 -10.02 22.87 3.52
C ASN A 115 -9.23 22.00 4.50
N ASP A 116 -9.72 21.88 5.73
CA ASP A 116 -9.04 21.14 6.81
C ASP A 116 -8.72 19.70 6.42
N TYR A 117 -9.63 19.04 5.69
CA TYR A 117 -9.41 17.68 5.21
C TYR A 117 -8.22 17.60 4.26
N GLN A 118 -8.15 18.48 3.26
CA GLN A 118 -7.06 18.53 2.29
C GLN A 118 -5.74 18.89 2.96
N GLU A 119 -5.75 19.86 3.86
CA GLU A 119 -4.57 20.27 4.61
C GLU A 119 -4.00 19.09 5.41
N GLN A 120 -4.84 18.41 6.19
CA GLN A 120 -4.43 17.28 7.01
C GLN A 120 -3.98 16.08 6.16
N HIS A 121 -4.71 15.72 5.10
CA HIS A 121 -4.46 14.48 4.35
C HIS A 121 -3.38 14.60 3.28
N TRP A 122 -2.98 15.82 2.91
CA TRP A 122 -1.87 16.03 1.97
C TRP A 122 -0.62 16.58 2.67
N PHE A 123 -0.77 17.52 3.61
CA PHE A 123 0.36 18.24 4.22
C PHE A 123 0.59 17.88 5.69
N GLY A 124 -0.32 17.14 6.32
CA GLY A 124 -0.12 16.56 7.65
C GLY A 124 0.84 15.37 7.66
N VAL A 125 1.12 14.88 8.87
CA VAL A 125 1.92 13.67 9.11
C VAL A 125 1.06 12.41 9.08
N ARG A 126 1.69 11.26 8.86
CA ARG A 126 0.98 9.98 8.88
C ARG A 126 0.54 9.60 10.29
N PRO A 127 -0.74 9.30 10.55
CA PRO A 127 -1.12 8.64 11.79
C PRO A 127 -0.47 7.26 11.85
N THR A 128 -0.04 6.81 13.03
CA THR A 128 0.61 5.49 13.16
C THR A 128 -0.32 4.35 12.71
N GLU A 129 -1.62 4.49 12.96
CA GLU A 129 -2.63 3.51 12.59
C GLU A 129 -3.88 4.17 12.02
N GLU A 130 -4.47 3.50 11.05
CA GLU A 130 -5.70 3.91 10.40
C GLU A 130 -6.65 2.72 10.28
N LEU A 131 -7.93 2.94 10.54
CA LEU A 131 -8.97 1.95 10.32
C LEU A 131 -10.16 2.63 9.63
N TYR A 132 -10.57 2.10 8.50
CA TYR A 132 -11.67 2.65 7.71
C TYR A 132 -12.76 1.60 7.51
N ASP A 133 -14.01 2.00 7.73
CA ASP A 133 -15.18 1.25 7.30
C ASP A 133 -15.46 1.56 5.83
N ILE A 134 -14.88 0.76 4.93
CA ILE A 134 -14.95 1.01 3.48
C ILE A 134 -16.33 0.75 2.89
N ALA A 135 -17.25 0.16 3.65
CA ALA A 135 -18.62 -0.06 3.23
C ALA A 135 -19.50 1.17 3.46
N ASN A 136 -19.34 1.82 4.61
CA ASN A 136 -20.08 3.03 4.97
C ASN A 136 -19.32 4.32 4.62
N ASP A 137 -17.99 4.26 4.50
CA ASP A 137 -17.08 5.33 4.11
C ASP A 137 -16.16 4.87 2.96
N PRO A 138 -16.70 4.77 1.73
CA PRO A 138 -15.94 4.29 0.57
C PRO A 138 -14.78 5.23 0.17
N HIS A 139 -14.77 6.45 0.70
CA HIS A 139 -13.71 7.44 0.47
C HIS A 139 -12.63 7.40 1.55
N GLN A 140 -12.81 6.61 2.61
CA GLN A 140 -11.85 6.44 3.70
C GLN A 140 -11.45 7.78 4.33
N ILE A 141 -12.45 8.61 4.63
CA ILE A 141 -12.27 9.94 5.19
C ILE A 141 -12.12 9.89 6.71
N ASN A 142 -12.84 8.98 7.36
CA ASN A 142 -12.98 8.92 8.81
C ASN A 142 -12.12 7.80 9.38
N ASN A 143 -10.98 8.15 9.97
CA ASN A 143 -10.12 7.20 10.64
C ASN A 143 -10.72 6.77 12.01
N LEU A 144 -11.11 5.51 12.11
CA LEU A 144 -11.75 4.88 13.27
C LEU A 144 -10.76 4.22 14.24
N ALA A 145 -9.44 4.31 14.00
CA ALA A 145 -8.44 3.62 14.82
C ALA A 145 -8.44 4.08 16.30
N GLY A 146 -8.90 5.30 16.57
CA GLY A 146 -9.06 5.83 17.92
C GLY A 146 -10.44 5.60 18.56
N ASP A 147 -11.41 5.04 17.82
CA ASP A 147 -12.76 4.84 18.31
C ASP A 147 -12.87 3.56 19.16
N PRO A 148 -13.26 3.65 20.44
CA PRO A 148 -13.43 2.49 21.32
C PRO A 148 -14.41 1.44 20.78
N GLN A 149 -15.40 1.82 19.97
CA GLN A 149 -16.37 0.90 19.38
C GLN A 149 -15.71 -0.06 18.38
N TYR A 150 -14.60 0.35 17.77
CA TYR A 150 -13.86 -0.43 16.78
C TYR A 150 -12.62 -1.12 17.38
N ALA A 151 -12.40 -1.03 18.70
CA ALA A 151 -11.18 -1.54 19.34
C ALA A 151 -10.94 -3.04 19.13
N ASP A 152 -12.00 -3.86 19.15
CA ASP A 152 -11.88 -5.31 18.96
C ASP A 152 -11.51 -5.67 17.53
N VAL A 153 -12.14 -5.03 16.55
CA VAL A 153 -11.85 -5.30 15.14
C VAL A 153 -10.50 -4.72 14.70
N LEU A 154 -10.10 -3.59 15.30
CA LEU A 154 -8.75 -3.05 15.15
C LEU A 154 -7.71 -4.04 15.66
N ARG A 155 -7.92 -4.63 16.84
CA ARG A 155 -7.05 -5.68 17.40
C ARG A 155 -6.97 -6.90 16.48
N GLU A 156 -8.10 -7.36 15.95
CA GLU A 156 -8.10 -8.48 14.98
C GLU A 156 -7.25 -8.17 13.74
N HIS A 157 -7.35 -6.98 13.15
CA HIS A 157 -6.54 -6.62 11.98
C HIS A 157 -5.06 -6.43 12.31
N ARG A 158 -4.73 -5.94 13.51
CA ARG A 158 -3.35 -5.90 14.02
C ARG A 158 -2.77 -7.31 14.12
N ASP A 159 -3.51 -8.24 14.74
CA ASP A 159 -3.06 -9.63 14.92
C ASP A 159 -2.83 -10.33 13.57
N VAL A 160 -3.70 -10.10 12.58
CA VAL A 160 -3.52 -10.58 11.21
C VAL A 160 -2.24 -10.04 10.58
N LEU A 161 -1.99 -8.73 10.72
CA LEU A 161 -0.78 -8.11 10.19
C LEU A 161 0.48 -8.65 10.88
N ASP A 162 0.48 -8.70 12.20
CA ASP A 162 1.64 -9.12 13.00
C ASP A 162 1.99 -10.59 12.74
N LYS A 163 0.97 -11.44 12.58
CA LYS A 163 1.16 -12.82 12.14
C LYS A 163 1.84 -12.89 10.77
N TRP A 164 1.35 -12.14 9.77
CA TRP A 164 1.94 -12.13 8.43
C TRP A 164 3.38 -11.60 8.43
N ILE A 165 3.65 -10.51 9.14
CA ILE A 165 5.01 -9.94 9.27
C ILE A 165 5.98 -11.03 9.78
N LYS A 166 5.55 -11.78 10.80
CA LYS A 166 6.36 -12.85 11.40
C LYS A 166 6.53 -14.04 10.46
N GLU A 167 5.44 -14.55 9.89
CA GLU A 167 5.45 -15.77 9.07
C GLU A 167 6.20 -15.58 7.75
N THR A 168 6.11 -14.39 7.15
CA THR A 168 6.79 -14.08 5.90
C THR A 168 8.20 -13.52 6.09
N ASN A 169 8.62 -13.25 7.33
CA ASN A 169 9.81 -12.47 7.64
C ASN A 169 9.85 -11.19 6.79
N ASP A 170 8.81 -10.35 6.90
CA ASP A 170 8.62 -9.15 6.08
C ASP A 170 9.93 -8.34 5.97
N GLN A 171 10.57 -8.39 4.80
CA GLN A 171 11.91 -7.82 4.61
C GLN A 171 11.95 -6.30 4.81
N GLY A 172 10.82 -5.61 4.63
CA GLY A 172 10.75 -4.16 4.85
C GLY A 172 10.93 -3.73 6.32
N GLN A 173 10.96 -4.67 7.27
CA GLN A 173 11.31 -4.37 8.66
C GLN A 173 12.82 -4.13 8.88
N TYR A 174 13.66 -4.50 7.91
CA TYR A 174 15.09 -4.28 7.95
C TYR A 174 15.47 -3.07 7.09
N PRO A 175 16.50 -2.29 7.48
CA PRO A 175 17.00 -1.20 6.65
C PRO A 175 17.44 -1.69 5.26
N GLU A 176 17.20 -0.88 4.22
CA GLU A 176 17.74 -1.14 2.89
C GLU A 176 19.27 -1.23 2.92
N SER A 177 19.85 -2.03 2.03
CA SER A 177 21.30 -2.17 1.91
C SER A 177 21.95 -0.82 1.63
N VAL A 178 23.06 -0.51 2.33
CA VAL A 178 23.85 0.71 2.11
C VAL A 178 24.26 0.86 0.65
N VAL A 179 24.56 -0.25 -0.05
CA VAL A 179 24.91 -0.24 -1.48
C VAL A 179 23.72 0.21 -2.33
N GLN A 180 22.52 -0.29 -2.05
CA GLN A 180 21.30 0.08 -2.76
C GLN A 180 20.89 1.54 -2.46
N LEU A 181 20.99 1.95 -1.20
CA LEU A 181 20.75 3.33 -0.79
C LEU A 181 21.73 4.28 -1.48
N LYS A 182 23.01 3.94 -1.54
CA LYS A 182 24.02 4.75 -2.25
C LYS A 182 23.72 4.84 -3.75
N ALA A 183 23.38 3.73 -4.40
CA ALA A 183 23.01 3.74 -5.81
C ALA A 183 21.80 4.65 -6.08
N THR A 184 20.79 4.60 -5.22
CA THR A 184 19.61 5.47 -5.31
C THR A 184 20.00 6.93 -5.07
N TYR A 185 20.78 7.23 -4.03
CA TYR A 185 21.28 8.57 -3.76
C TYR A 185 22.01 9.17 -4.97
N GLU A 186 22.96 8.44 -5.56
CA GLU A 186 23.73 8.93 -6.72
C GLU A 186 22.85 9.19 -7.95
N LEU A 187 21.76 8.43 -8.14
CA LEU A 187 20.80 8.65 -9.22
C LEU A 187 19.97 9.93 -9.04
N TRP A 188 19.71 10.32 -7.79
CA TRP A 188 18.75 11.38 -7.47
C TRP A 188 19.37 12.68 -6.94
N LYS A 189 20.61 12.66 -6.43
CA LYS A 189 21.26 13.80 -5.74
C LYS A 189 21.21 15.14 -6.50
N ASP A 190 21.25 15.11 -7.82
CA ASP A 190 21.27 16.31 -8.67
C ASP A 190 19.87 16.79 -9.08
N LYS A 191 18.82 16.01 -8.81
CA LYS A 191 17.43 16.39 -9.11
C LYS A 191 16.91 17.28 -7.99
N SER A 192 16.40 18.46 -8.35
CA SER A 192 15.87 19.46 -7.40
C SER A 192 14.85 18.89 -6.41
N VAL A 193 13.98 18.00 -6.90
CA VAL A 193 12.93 17.36 -6.09
C VAL A 193 13.52 16.50 -4.96
N PHE A 194 14.68 15.88 -5.17
CA PHE A 194 15.38 15.09 -4.16
C PHE A 194 16.29 15.95 -3.30
N LYS A 195 17.08 16.83 -3.92
CA LYS A 195 18.04 17.71 -3.24
C LYS A 195 17.37 18.57 -2.16
N ASN A 196 16.14 19.00 -2.42
CA ASN A 196 15.36 19.86 -1.52
C ASN A 196 14.40 19.05 -0.62
N ALA A 197 14.42 17.71 -0.68
CA ALA A 197 13.55 16.87 0.12
C ALA A 197 14.13 16.62 1.52
N ASP A 198 13.30 16.90 2.53
CA ASP A 198 13.60 16.68 3.94
C ASP A 198 12.77 15.52 4.53
N VAL A 199 12.74 14.38 3.83
CA VAL A 199 11.89 13.23 4.22
C VAL A 199 12.59 11.87 4.18
N ASN A 200 13.92 11.84 4.01
CA ASN A 200 14.71 10.60 3.85
C ASN A 200 16.05 10.67 4.60
N PRO A 201 16.03 10.60 5.95
CA PRO A 201 17.25 10.64 6.77
C PRO A 201 18.21 9.49 6.47
N GLU A 202 17.73 8.39 5.88
CA GLU A 202 18.56 7.26 5.48
C GLU A 202 19.65 7.64 4.47
N TYR A 203 19.50 8.74 3.72
CA TYR A 203 20.52 9.24 2.79
C TYR A 203 21.51 10.22 3.41
N ASP A 204 21.30 10.68 4.65
CA ASP A 204 22.17 11.68 5.29
C ASP A 204 23.62 11.21 5.41
N GLN A 205 23.82 9.90 5.56
CA GLN A 205 25.13 9.25 5.54
C GLN A 205 25.95 9.49 4.25
N PHE A 206 25.34 10.00 3.18
CA PHE A 206 25.99 10.31 1.90
C PHE A 206 26.03 11.80 1.57
N ARG A 207 25.37 12.63 2.38
CA ARG A 207 25.37 14.08 2.24
C ARG A 207 26.67 14.58 2.89
N ASN A 208 27.58 15.06 2.06
CA ASN A 208 28.84 15.68 2.50
C ASN A 208 28.63 17.15 2.84
#